data_AF-A0A6G3QML0-F1
#
_entry.id   AF-A0A6G3QML0-F1
#
_cell.length_a   1.000
_cell.length_b   1.000
_cell.length_c   1.000
_cell.angle_alpha   90.00
_cell.angle_beta   90.00
_cell.angle_gamma   90.00
#
_symmetry.space_group_name_H-M   'P 1'
#
loop_
_entity.id
_entity.type
_entity.pdbx_description
1 polymer ?
#
loop_
_entity_poly.entity_id
_entity_poly.type
_entity_poly.pdbx_seq_one_letter_code
_entity_poly.pdbx_strand_id
1 'polypeptide(L)' 'MTVALRYAARSDVGLVRSDNQDSAYAGPHLLVVADGMGGHAGGDVASSVAVAALAPLDGES' A
#
# COMPACT_ATOMS: atom_id res chain seq x y z
N MET A 1 6.24 -5.19 -27.71
CA MET A 1 5.95 -3.97 -26.93
C MET A 1 5.63 -4.43 -25.51
N THR A 2 6.40 -3.98 -24.52
CA THR A 2 6.07 -4.18 -23.12
C THR A 2 5.14 -3.05 -22.67
N VAL A 3 4.05 -3.39 -21.99
CA VAL A 3 3.12 -2.43 -21.40
C VAL A 3 3.53 -2.23 -19.95
N ALA A 4 3.68 -0.97 -19.51
CA ALA A 4 3.98 -0.63 -18.13
C ALA A 4 3.18 0.61 -17.71
N LEU A 5 2.85 0.67 -16.42
CA LEU A 5 2.17 1.81 -15.81
C LEU A 5 3.16 2.95 -15.55
N ARG A 6 2.70 4.19 -15.75
CA ARG A 6 3.32 5.38 -15.13
C ARG A 6 2.55 5.65 -13.85
N TYR A 7 3.22 5.59 -12.71
CA TYR A 7 2.57 5.57 -11.40
C TYR A 7 3.22 6.52 -10.40
N ALA A 8 2.45 6.87 -9.37
CA ALA A 8 2.91 7.53 -8.17
C ALA A 8 1.98 7.13 -7.02
N ALA A 9 2.52 7.00 -5.81
CA ALA A 9 1.73 6.74 -4.60
C ALA A 9 2.01 7.84 -3.56
N ARG A 10 0.95 8.34 -2.93
CA ARG A 10 1.00 9.30 -1.83
C ARG A 10 -0.10 8.95 -0.85
N SER A 11 0.20 8.99 0.44
CA SER A 11 -0.77 8.85 1.51
C SER A 11 -0.62 10.00 2.51
N ASP A 12 -1.70 10.32 3.22
CA ASP A 12 -1.79 11.41 4.18
C ASP A 12 -2.71 10.99 5.34
N VAL A 13 -2.35 11.34 6.58
CA VAL A 13 -3.14 11.01 7.78
C VAL A 13 -4.49 11.74 7.82
N GLY A 14 -4.62 12.84 7.08
CA GLY A 14 -5.77 13.71 7.10
C GLY A 14 -5.82 14.60 8.35
N LEU A 15 -6.98 15.18 8.61
CA LEU A 15 -7.14 16.24 9.62
C LEU A 15 -7.65 15.75 10.99
N VAL A 16 -8.05 14.48 11.09
CA VAL A 16 -8.82 13.96 12.25
C VAL A 16 -8.09 12.84 13.00
N ARG A 17 -7.43 11.94 12.28
CA ARG A 17 -6.76 10.79 12.89
C ARG A 17 -5.37 11.20 13.38
N SER A 18 -4.90 10.56 14.45
CA SER A 18 -3.54 10.76 14.98
C SER A 18 -2.50 10.04 14.14
N ASP A 19 -2.89 8.90 13.56
CA ASP A 19 -2.00 7.97 12.89
C ASP A 19 -2.62 7.50 11.57
N ASN A 20 -1.75 7.30 10.59
CA ASN A 20 -2.13 6.79 9.29
C ASN A 20 -1.93 5.27 9.28
N GLN A 21 -3.01 4.53 9.09
CA GLN A 21 -2.99 3.06 9.00
C GLN A 21 -3.09 2.59 7.55
N ASP A 22 -2.95 3.49 6.57
CA ASP A 22 -2.92 3.13 5.16
C ASP A 22 -1.51 2.71 4.74
N SER A 23 -1.42 1.70 3.89
CA SER A 23 -0.18 1.30 3.21
C SER A 23 -0.42 1.14 1.72
N ALA A 24 0.57 1.47 0.90
CA ALA A 24 0.46 1.38 -0.54
C ALA A 24 1.77 0.95 -1.21
N TYR A 25 1.66 0.29 -2.35
CA TYR A 25 2.75 -0.03 -3.26
C TYR A 25 2.35 0.36 -4.68
N ALA A 26 3.29 0.91 -5.43
CA ALA A 26 3.08 1.21 -6.83
C ALA A 26 4.31 0.79 -7.64
N GLY A 27 4.07 -0.04 -8.64
CA GLY A 27 5.06 -0.60 -9.54
C GLY A 27 4.58 -0.56 -10.99
N PRO A 28 5.45 -0.87 -11.96
CA PRO A 28 5.13 -0.87 -13.38
C PRO A 28 4.01 -1.84 -13.78
N HIS A 29 3.76 -2.90 -13.01
CA HIS A 29 2.79 -3.96 -13.33
C HIS A 29 1.77 -4.23 -12.20
N LEU A 30 2.00 -3.72 -11.00
CA LEU A 30 1.15 -3.89 -9.82
C LEU A 30 0.94 -2.57 -9.06
N LEU A 31 -0.31 -2.30 -8.70
CA LEU A 31 -0.68 -1.23 -7.77
C LEU A 31 -1.45 -1.85 -6.59
N VAL A 32 -1.08 -1.50 -5.37
CA VAL A 32 -1.70 -2.00 -4.13
C VAL A 32 -2.00 -0.83 -3.19
N VAL A 33 -3.18 -0.84 -2.59
CA VAL A 33 -3.56 0.03 -1.48
C VAL A 33 -4.28 -0.82 -0.44
N ALA A 34 -3.90 -0.67 0.83
CA ALA A 34 -4.50 -1.35 1.97
C ALA A 34 -4.83 -0.33 3.07
N ASP A 35 -6.11 -0.23 3.43
CA ASP A 35 -6.61 0.55 4.58
C ASP A 35 -6.56 -0.36 5.81
N GLY A 36 -5.66 -0.06 6.73
CA GLY A 36 -5.47 -0.79 7.97
C GLY A 36 -6.52 -0.41 9.00
N MET A 37 -7.12 -1.42 9.64
CA MET A 37 -8.04 -1.21 10.74
C MET A 37 -7.60 -1.96 11.99
N GLY A 38 -7.60 -1.27 13.14
CA GLY A 38 -7.29 -1.87 14.44
C GLY A 38 -6.85 -0.84 15.46
N GLY A 39 -7.13 -1.09 16.76
CA GLY A 39 -6.69 -0.22 17.84
C GLY A 39 -5.16 -0.17 18.00
N HIS A 40 -4.65 0.78 18.80
CA HIS A 40 -3.22 1.04 19.04
C HIS A 40 -2.34 1.02 17.78
N ALA A 41 -1.85 -0.15 17.35
CA ALA A 41 -0.98 -0.32 16.17
C ALA A 41 -1.42 -1.47 15.24
N GLY A 42 -2.58 -2.09 15.48
CA GLY A 42 -3.01 -3.27 14.72
C GLY A 42 -3.29 -3.00 13.25
N GLY A 43 -3.82 -1.80 12.93
CA GLY A 43 -4.15 -1.43 11.56
C GLY A 43 -2.93 -1.23 10.68
N ASP A 44 -1.95 -0.44 11.14
CA ASP A 44 -0.71 -0.17 10.39
C ASP A 44 0.10 -1.46 10.11
N VAL A 45 0.20 -2.35 11.09
CA VAL A 45 0.86 -3.65 10.89
C VAL A 45 0.11 -4.49 9.87
N ALA A 46 -1.23 -4.53 9.94
CA ALA A 46 -2.04 -5.33 9.01
C ALA A 46 -1.93 -4.83 7.57
N SER A 47 -2.06 -3.52 7.34
CA SER A 47 -1.94 -2.91 6.01
C SER A 47 -0.55 -3.10 5.42
N SER A 48 0.50 -2.91 6.23
CA SER A 48 1.89 -3.06 5.81
C SER A 48 2.21 -4.51 5.42
N VAL A 49 1.74 -5.49 6.21
CA VAL A 49 1.90 -6.92 5.90
C VAL A 49 1.18 -7.29 4.61
N ALA A 50 -0.04 -6.79 4.39
CA ALA A 50 -0.79 -7.06 3.16
C ALA A 50 -0.07 -6.52 1.92
N VAL A 51 0.44 -5.28 1.98
CA VAL A 51 1.22 -4.69 0.88
C VAL A 51 2.52 -5.45 0.64
N ALA A 52 3.25 -5.80 1.71
CA ALA A 52 4.51 -6.53 1.62
C ALA A 52 4.34 -7.93 1.03
N ALA A 53 3.21 -8.61 1.29
CA ALA A 53 2.91 -9.91 0.73
C ALA A 53 2.60 -9.86 -0.78
N LEU A 54 2.03 -8.75 -1.26
CA LEU A 54 1.63 -8.58 -2.67
C LEU A 54 2.73 -7.98 -3.53
N ALA A 55 3.62 -7.14 -2.97
CA ALA A 55 4.67 -6.46 -3.72
C ALA A 55 5.56 -7.37 -4.60
N PRO A 56 5.93 -8.60 -4.18
CA PRO A 56 6.72 -9.50 -5.03
C PRO A 56 6.07 -9.87 -6.37
N LEU A 57 4.73 -9.79 -6.48
CA LEU A 57 4.00 -10.13 -7.70
C LEU A 57 4.28 -9.15 -8.85
N ASP A 58 4.84 -7.97 -8.59
CA ASP A 58 5.19 -6.96 -9.62
C ASP A 58 6.38 -7.41 -10.52
N GLY A 59 7.10 -8.46 -10.14
CA GLY A 59 8.20 -9.06 -10.91
C GLY A 59 7.93 -10.48 -11.42
N GLU A 60 6.78 -11.06 -11.10
CA GLU A 60 6.34 -12.37 -11.62
C GLU A 60 5.68 -12.15 -12.98
N SER A 61 6.49 -12.07 -14.04
CA SER A 61 6.04 -11.98 -15.44
C SER A 61 6.56 -13.14 -16.27
#